data_AF-A0A496LC39-F1
#
_entry.id   AF-A0A496LC39-F1
#
_cell.length_a   1.000
_cell.length_b   1.000
_cell.length_c   1.000
_cell.angle_alpha   90.00
_cell.angle_beta   90.00
_cell.angle_gamma   90.00
#
_symmetry.space_group_name_H-M   'P 1'
#
loop_
_entity.id
_entity.type
_entity.pdbx_description
1 polymer ?
#
loop_
_entity_poly.entity_id
_entity_poly.type
_entity_poly.pdbx_seq_one_letter_code
_entity_poly.pdbx_strand_id
1 'polypeptide(L)'
;YIAGSKQEVPSDAEAKFHSITETTRLTTKDIQIIEMVCRGLTAREIGDKLKISQRTVESHKSHIMEKLCFKNMVDLIKFALKNGIIS
;
A
#
# COMPACT_ATOMS: atom_id res chain seq x y z
N TYR A 1 34.37 -4.52 -27.26
CA TYR A 1 33.82 -4.99 -25.98
C TYR A 1 33.53 -3.77 -25.13
N ILE A 2 32.28 -3.31 -25.16
CA ILE A 2 31.86 -2.09 -24.47
C ILE A 2 31.62 -2.45 -23.01
N ALA A 3 32.43 -1.86 -22.12
CA ALA A 3 32.32 -2.03 -20.68
C ALA A 3 30.93 -1.60 -20.21
N GLY A 4 30.29 -2.50 -19.47
CA GLY A 4 28.94 -2.35 -18.94
C GLY A 4 28.76 -1.04 -18.19
N SER A 5 27.72 -0.32 -18.61
CA SER A 5 27.30 0.96 -18.10
C SER A 5 27.18 0.96 -16.59
N LYS A 6 27.78 1.99 -16.00
CA LYS A 6 27.72 2.36 -14.60
C LYS A 6 26.27 2.42 -14.14
N GLN A 7 25.91 1.63 -13.12
CA GLN A 7 24.68 1.85 -12.37
C GLN A 7 25.02 2.83 -11.26
N GLU A 8 24.85 4.11 -11.59
CA GLU A 8 25.01 5.23 -10.68
C GLU A 8 23.86 5.20 -9.65
N VAL A 9 24.22 5.11 -8.38
CA VAL A 9 23.31 5.24 -7.24
C VAL A 9 22.97 6.73 -7.01
N PRO A 10 21.89 7.08 -6.31
CA PRO A 10 20.56 7.30 -6.88
C PRO A 10 20.16 8.77 -6.64
N SER A 11 20.19 9.56 -7.71
CA SER A 11 19.87 10.99 -7.69
C SER A 11 18.39 11.20 -7.39
N ASP A 12 18.12 11.97 -6.34
CA ASP A 12 17.01 12.90 -6.18
C ASP A 12 15.57 12.34 -6.32
N ALA A 13 14.91 12.21 -5.17
CA ALA A 13 13.60 12.76 -4.75
C ALA A 13 12.45 13.04 -5.76
N GLU A 14 12.57 12.79 -7.05
CA GLU A 14 11.57 13.14 -8.05
C GLU A 14 10.75 11.91 -8.48
N ALA A 15 9.57 11.82 -7.88
CA ALA A 15 8.34 11.70 -8.65
C ALA A 15 8.36 10.70 -9.84
N LYS A 16 8.46 9.39 -9.57
CA LYS A 16 7.65 8.44 -10.36
C LYS A 16 6.18 8.57 -9.95
N PHE A 17 5.58 9.64 -10.45
CA PHE A 17 4.19 10.05 -10.36
C PHE A 17 3.40 9.40 -11.51
N HIS A 18 3.39 8.06 -11.55
CA HIS A 18 2.55 7.34 -12.51
C HIS A 18 1.39 6.72 -11.74
N SER A 19 0.23 7.36 -11.84
CA SER A 19 -1.13 6.83 -11.82
C SER A 19 -1.25 5.35 -11.38
N ILE A 20 -1.07 5.07 -10.09
CA ILE A 20 -1.06 3.68 -9.59
C ILE A 20 -2.48 3.09 -9.52
N THR A 21 -3.50 3.93 -9.75
CA THR A 21 -4.87 3.48 -10.03
C THR A 21 -4.92 2.51 -11.22
N GLU A 22 -3.95 2.55 -12.14
CA GLU A 22 -3.86 1.58 -13.26
C GLU A 22 -2.91 0.40 -12.99
N THR A 23 -1.89 0.54 -12.13
CA THR A 23 -0.82 -0.48 -12.01
C THR A 23 -1.04 -1.51 -10.90
N THR A 24 -1.85 -1.20 -9.87
CA THR A 24 -2.19 -2.18 -8.83
C THR A 24 -3.70 -2.36 -8.80
N ARG A 25 -4.18 -3.53 -9.25
CA ARG A 25 -5.59 -3.96 -9.13
C ARG A 25 -5.95 -4.18 -7.65
N LEU A 26 -5.98 -3.10 -6.87
CA LEU A 26 -6.55 -3.08 -5.53
C LEU A 26 -8.06 -3.18 -5.69
N THR A 27 -8.66 -4.13 -4.99
CA THR A 27 -10.11 -4.26 -4.96
C THR A 27 -10.71 -3.18 -4.07
N THR A 28 -12.00 -2.90 -4.22
CA THR A 28 -12.72 -1.96 -3.34
C THR A 28 -12.61 -2.33 -1.85
N LYS A 29 -12.46 -3.63 -1.54
CA LYS A 29 -12.22 -4.10 -0.17
C LYS A 29 -10.80 -3.78 0.30
N ASP A 30 -9.81 -3.94 -0.57
CA ASP A 30 -8.43 -3.60 -0.27
C ASP A 30 -8.30 -2.12 0.10
N ILE A 31 -8.91 -1.24 -0.70
CA ILE A 31 -8.93 0.22 -0.46
C ILE A 31 -9.59 0.57 0.88
N GLN A 32 -10.75 -0.03 1.18
CA GLN A 32 -11.43 0.20 2.47
C GLN A 32 -10.58 -0.19 3.67
N ILE A 33 -9.86 -1.32 3.57
CA ILE A 33 -8.98 -1.79 4.64
C ILE A 33 -7.79 -0.84 4.79
N ILE A 34 -7.17 -0.41 3.69
CA ILE A 34 -6.08 0.57 3.70
C ILE A 34 -6.53 1.88 4.36
N GLU A 35 -7.69 2.40 3.98
CA GLU A 35 -8.23 3.64 4.54
C GLU A 35 -8.41 3.53 6.05
N MET A 36 -9.07 2.47 6.53
CA MET A 36 -9.28 2.27 7.96
C MET A 36 -7.98 2.03 8.73
N VAL A 37 -7.05 1.27 8.16
CA VAL A 37 -5.71 1.08 8.71
C VAL A 37 -5.00 2.42 8.93
N CYS A 38 -5.06 3.29 7.94
CA CYS A 38 -4.37 4.57 8.00
C CYS A 38 -5.08 5.61 8.86
N ARG A 39 -6.40 5.48 9.05
CA ARG A 39 -7.16 6.18 10.11
C ARG A 39 -6.80 5.70 11.52
N GLY A 40 -5.94 4.69 11.66
CA GLY A 40 -5.47 4.18 12.95
C GLY A 40 -6.36 3.11 13.56
N LEU A 41 -7.31 2.55 12.82
CA LEU A 41 -8.16 1.48 13.33
C LEU A 41 -7.39 0.15 13.46
N THR A 42 -7.67 -0.58 14.53
CA THR A 42 -7.13 -1.91 14.78
C THR A 42 -7.80 -2.97 13.89
N ALA A 43 -7.14 -4.11 13.68
CA ALA A 43 -7.71 -5.22 12.90
C ALA A 43 -9.08 -5.70 13.44
N ARG A 44 -9.28 -5.57 14.76
CA ARG A 44 -10.54 -5.87 15.43
C ARG A 44 -11.64 -4.88 15.04
N GLU A 45 -11.36 -3.58 15.10
CA GLU A 45 -12.33 -2.53 14.74
C GLU A 45 -12.66 -2.53 13.24
N ILE A 46 -11.66 -2.81 12.41
CA ILE A 46 -11.85 -3.00 10.96
C ILE A 46 -12.76 -4.20 10.70
N GLY A 47 -12.55 -5.29 11.43
CA GLY A 47 -13.38 -6.49 11.35
C GLY A 47 -14.82 -6.21 11.74
N ASP A 48 -15.03 -5.47 12.82
CA ASP A 48 -16.35 -5.06 13.30
C ASP A 48 -17.08 -4.20 12.24
N LYS A 49 -16.41 -3.19 11.69
CA LYS A 49 -16.96 -2.31 10.63
C LYS A 49 -17.30 -3.06 9.34
N LEU A 50 -16.46 -4.00 8.91
CA LEU A 50 -16.66 -4.77 7.68
C LEU A 50 -17.48 -6.06 7.91
N LYS A 51 -17.91 -6.34 9.14
CA LYS A 51 -18.58 -7.59 9.54
C LYS A 51 -17.79 -8.84 9.14
N ILE A 52 -16.47 -8.80 9.30
CA ILE A 52 -15.55 -9.92 9.04
C ILE A 52 -14.67 -10.20 10.26
N SER A 53 -14.08 -11.38 10.34
CA SER A 53 -13.20 -11.72 11.46
C SER A 53 -11.89 -10.92 11.41
N GLN A 54 -11.30 -10.62 12.58
CA GLN A 54 -9.97 -10.00 12.68
C GLN A 54 -8.91 -10.77 11.87
N ARG A 55 -9.00 -12.11 11.86
CA ARG A 55 -8.11 -12.98 11.08
C ARG A 55 -8.25 -12.74 9.58
N THR A 56 -9.48 -12.52 9.11
CA THR A 56 -9.76 -12.18 7.72
C THR A 56 -9.16 -10.81 7.37
N VAL A 57 -9.25 -9.83 8.28
CA VAL A 57 -8.60 -8.52 8.10
C VAL A 57 -7.09 -8.66 7.98
N GLU A 58 -6.46 -9.47 8.83
CA GLU A 58 -5.02 -9.74 8.76
C GLU A 58 -4.64 -10.41 7.42
N SER A 59 -5.41 -11.40 6.96
CA SER A 59 -5.19 -12.01 5.64
C SER A 59 -5.30 -10.98 4.50
N HIS A 60 -6.30 -10.09 4.55
CA HIS A 60 -6.40 -9.01 3.58
C HIS A 60 -5.19 -8.07 3.66
N LYS A 61 -4.75 -7.66 4.85
CA LYS A 61 -3.57 -6.82 5.03
C LYS A 61 -2.32 -7.48 4.44
N SER A 62 -2.11 -8.77 4.67
CA SER A 62 -0.99 -9.52 4.08
C SER A 62 -1.08 -9.52 2.56
N HIS A 63 -2.22 -9.87 1.98
CA HIS A 63 -2.40 -9.84 0.53
C HIS A 63 -2.19 -8.44 -0.07
N ILE A 64 -2.63 -7.39 0.62
CA ILE A 64 -2.43 -6.00 0.20
C ILE A 64 -0.94 -5.65 0.23
N MET A 65 -0.24 -6.00 1.31
CA MET A 65 1.20 -5.77 1.44
C MET A 65 2.00 -6.55 0.39
N GLU A 66 1.63 -7.80 0.10
CA GLU A 66 2.25 -8.60 -0.95
C GLU A 66 2.00 -8.01 -2.34
N LYS A 67 0.75 -7.60 -2.65
CA LYS A 67 0.41 -6.94 -3.92
C LYS A 67 1.19 -5.64 -4.14
N LEU A 68 1.45 -4.90 -3.07
CA LEU A 68 2.15 -3.61 -3.10
C LEU A 68 3.66 -3.76 -2.86
N CYS A 69 4.15 -4.98 -2.58
CA CYS A 69 5.52 -5.25 -2.14
C CYS A 69 5.97 -4.38 -0.96
N PHE A 70 5.06 -4.02 -0.06
CA PHE A 70 5.37 -3.21 1.13
C PHE A 70 5.78 -4.10 2.30
N LYS A 71 6.89 -3.74 2.94
CA LYS A 71 7.40 -4.44 4.12
C LYS A 71 6.83 -3.88 5.43
N ASN A 72 6.39 -2.62 5.42
CA ASN A 72 5.93 -1.94 6.62
C ASN A 72 4.58 -1.26 6.41
N MET A 73 3.80 -1.21 7.49
CA MET A 73 2.56 -0.44 7.59
C MET A 73 2.79 1.05 7.29
N VAL A 74 3.95 1.59 7.65
CA VAL A 74 4.30 3.00 7.42
C VAL A 74 4.39 3.32 5.92
N ASP A 75 4.91 2.39 5.13
CA ASP A 75 5.00 2.55 3.66
C ASP A 75 3.59 2.54 3.04
N LEU A 76 2.69 1.72 3.57
CA LEU A 76 1.28 1.72 3.18
C LEU A 76 0.59 3.05 3.49
N ILE A 77 0.83 3.64 4.66
CA ILE A 77 0.25 4.93 5.06
C ILE A 77 0.78 6.05 4.17
N LYS A 78 2.10 6.11 3.95
CA LYS A 78 2.73 7.06 3.03
C LYS A 78 2.17 6.92 1.61
N PHE A 79 1.98 5.69 1.15
CA PHE A 79 1.35 5.40 -0.13
C PHE A 79 -0.09 5.92 -0.18
N ALA A 80 -0.90 5.66 0.84
CA ALA A 80 -2.29 6.07 0.86
C ALA A 80 -2.47 7.59 0.87
N LEU A 81 -1.63 8.31 1.63
CA LEU A 81 -1.57 9.77 1.61
C LEU A 81 -1.12 10.30 0.24
N LYS A 82 -0.06 9.71 -0.34
CA LYS A 82 0.50 10.14 -1.63
C LYS A 82 -0.47 9.93 -2.80
N ASN A 83 -1.31 8.90 -2.74
CA ASN A 83 -2.29 8.57 -3.77
C ASN A 83 -3.66 9.25 -3.53
N GLY A 84 -3.82 10.04 -2.47
CA GLY A 84 -5.10 10.66 -2.13
C GLY A 84 -6.21 9.65 -1.80
N ILE A 85 -5.84 8.43 -1.38
CA ILE A 85 -6.79 7.43 -0.86
C ILE A 85 -7.40 7.95 0.44
N ILE A 86 -6.67 8.82 1.14
CA ILE A 86 -7.04 9.40 2.42
C ILE A 86 -6.64 10.86 2.36
N SER A 87 -7.57 11.72 2.75
CA SER A 87 -7.41 13.17 2.77
C SER A 87 -7.40 13.70 4.19
#